data_AF-A0A9E7K3E2-F1
#
_entry.id   AF-A0A9E7K3E2-F1
#
_cell.length_a   1.000
_cell.length_b   1.000
_cell.length_c   1.000
_cell.angle_alpha   90.00
_cell.angle_beta   90.00
_cell.angle_gamma   90.00
#
_symmetry.space_group_name_H-M   'P 1'
#
loop_
_entity.id
_entity.type
_entity.pdbx_description
1 polymer ?
#
loop_
_entity_poly.entity_id
_entity_poly.type
_entity_poly.pdbx_seq_one_letter_code
_entity_poly.pdbx_strand_id
1 'polypeptide(L)'
;MCKVEGAAAEDGRSPNLWDTFTHAGRMIDKSTGDVACDGYHKYKEDVKLMADTGLDSYRFSISWSRLIPNGRGAVNLKGLQFYNNFINELVKYGIEPHVTLYHLDLPQVLEDEYVGWLSPKIVDDFTAYANVCFTEFGDRIPRWTTIVEPNVIGMASYDSAIFPPARCSNPFGVINCTIGNSTIEPYIAVHNLLLAHASVVKLYRTKYQGVQKGQIGLNLYAYWCYPWTNSAADIEATQRTLDFNVGWILNPLVFGDYPEVMKKIVGSRLPSFTNYQSKQLKDSFDYIGLNYYTSIYVKDNFNASMTGPRDFNADVSVLLARSRNETPGGQFDPTIPALIDPIGLQHLLEYFKDAYGNPPIFVEENGNGVARKESEFNDTSKVDFLSGHISSILDAIRNGVNTKGYFVWSFMDVFEFITGYQSRYGLYFVNFDDENRERKPKLSAQWYSSFLKQRKKVEMRINMTYLDDNFRAH
;
A
#
# COMPACT_ATOMS: atom_id res chain seq x y z
N MET A 1 11.50 5.39 0.11
CA MET A 1 12.01 4.04 0.50
C MET A 1 12.70 3.29 -0.67
N CYS A 2 13.34 2.13 -0.39
CA CYS A 2 14.01 1.14 -1.26
C CYS A 2 13.48 0.94 -2.69
N LYS A 3 12.18 1.14 -2.97
CA LYS A 3 11.67 1.04 -4.35
C LYS A 3 12.21 2.15 -5.26
N VAL A 4 12.45 3.34 -4.71
CA VAL A 4 12.78 4.57 -5.48
C VAL A 4 14.10 5.21 -5.03
N GLU A 5 14.32 5.32 -3.72
CA GLU A 5 15.38 6.19 -3.17
C GLU A 5 16.79 5.76 -3.58
N GLY A 6 17.14 4.48 -3.43
CA GLY A 6 18.53 4.06 -3.45
C GLY A 6 19.33 4.61 -2.27
N ALA A 7 20.62 4.86 -2.48
CA ALA A 7 21.54 5.38 -1.47
C ALA A 7 21.46 4.58 -0.16
N ALA A 8 21.43 3.24 -0.29
CA ALA A 8 21.10 2.33 0.80
C ALA A 8 22.15 2.35 1.94
N ALA A 9 23.41 2.64 1.62
CA ALA A 9 24.52 2.71 2.58
C ALA A 9 25.13 4.11 2.71
N GLU A 10 24.40 5.15 2.33
CA GLU A 10 24.91 6.53 2.32
C GLU A 10 24.37 7.36 3.48
N ASP A 11 25.14 8.41 3.84
CA ASP A 11 24.70 9.48 4.75
C ASP A 11 24.13 8.97 6.09
N GLY A 12 24.68 7.86 6.59
CA GLY A 12 24.33 7.31 7.90
C GLY A 12 23.03 6.50 7.95
N ARG A 13 22.39 6.18 6.81
CA ARG A 13 21.30 5.21 6.77
C ARG A 13 21.79 3.82 7.21
N SER A 14 20.99 3.10 7.98
CA SER A 14 21.23 1.69 8.32
C SER A 14 20.39 0.73 7.46
N PRO A 15 20.76 -0.56 7.41
CA PRO A 15 19.97 -1.57 6.73
C PRO A 15 18.55 -1.70 7.28
N ASN A 16 17.60 -1.92 6.39
CA ASN A 16 16.26 -2.42 6.70
C ASN A 16 16.09 -3.88 6.24
N LEU A 17 14.93 -4.46 6.53
CA LEU A 17 14.55 -5.81 6.13
C LEU A 17 14.81 -6.12 4.64
N TRP A 18 14.51 -5.19 3.74
CA TRP A 18 14.70 -5.38 2.30
C TRP A 18 16.17 -5.37 1.89
N ASP A 19 17.00 -4.55 2.51
CA ASP A 19 18.44 -4.56 2.23
C ASP A 19 19.02 -5.94 2.59
N THR A 20 18.79 -6.41 3.82
CA THR A 20 19.26 -7.74 4.27
C THR A 20 18.74 -8.87 3.38
N PHE A 21 17.47 -8.82 3.00
CA PHE A 21 16.84 -9.85 2.17
C PHE A 21 17.38 -9.91 0.74
N THR A 22 17.55 -8.74 0.12
CA THR A 22 18.07 -8.64 -1.25
C THR A 22 19.56 -8.97 -1.31
N HIS A 23 20.37 -8.51 -0.33
CA HIS A 23 21.79 -8.86 -0.22
C HIS A 23 22.02 -10.34 0.10
N ALA A 24 21.06 -11.02 0.73
CA ALA A 24 21.07 -12.48 0.86
C ALA A 24 20.72 -13.22 -0.44
N GLY A 25 20.51 -12.51 -1.56
CA GLY A 25 20.23 -13.07 -2.88
C GLY A 25 18.86 -13.73 -2.98
N ARG A 26 17.88 -13.32 -2.17
CA ARG A 26 16.55 -13.93 -2.12
C ARG A 26 15.58 -13.43 -3.21
N MET A 27 15.99 -12.42 -3.98
CA MET A 27 15.26 -11.97 -5.17
C MET A 27 15.31 -13.01 -6.29
N ILE A 28 14.25 -13.09 -7.09
CA ILE A 28 14.17 -13.97 -8.27
C ILE A 28 15.24 -13.58 -9.28
N ASP A 29 15.36 -12.28 -9.59
CA ASP A 29 16.33 -11.73 -10.54
C ASP A 29 17.67 -11.35 -9.89
N LYS A 30 17.85 -11.66 -8.59
CA LYS A 30 19.04 -11.32 -7.78
C LYS A 30 19.34 -9.82 -7.65
N SER A 31 18.41 -8.95 -8.06
CA SER A 31 18.60 -7.51 -7.96
C SER A 31 18.48 -7.01 -6.51
N THR A 32 18.98 -5.79 -6.25
CA THR A 32 18.88 -5.10 -4.96
C THR A 32 18.28 -3.71 -5.14
N GLY A 33 17.78 -3.14 -4.04
CA GLY A 33 17.30 -1.76 -3.96
C GLY A 33 18.41 -0.73 -3.68
N ASP A 34 19.69 -1.11 -3.80
CA ASP A 34 20.82 -0.26 -3.36
C ASP A 34 20.85 1.09 -4.06
N VAL A 35 20.54 1.08 -5.36
CA VAL A 35 20.47 2.28 -6.20
C VAL A 35 19.03 2.59 -6.59
N ALA A 36 18.20 1.58 -6.90
CA ALA A 36 16.82 1.79 -7.34
C ALA A 36 16.72 2.80 -8.50
N CYS A 37 15.82 3.78 -8.39
CA CYS A 37 15.74 4.90 -9.33
C CYS A 37 16.77 5.98 -9.03
N ASP A 38 17.57 5.88 -7.97
CA ASP A 38 18.45 6.94 -7.48
C ASP A 38 17.68 8.23 -7.08
N GLY A 39 16.47 8.05 -6.55
CA GLY A 39 15.61 9.14 -6.13
C GLY A 39 16.19 9.98 -4.99
N TYR A 40 17.10 9.42 -4.18
CA TYR A 40 17.79 10.17 -3.11
C TYR A 40 18.58 11.36 -3.68
N HIS A 41 19.25 11.17 -4.81
CA HIS A 41 20.01 12.22 -5.49
C HIS A 41 19.18 12.99 -6.51
N LYS A 42 18.21 12.33 -7.15
CA LYS A 42 17.47 12.87 -8.31
C LYS A 42 16.08 13.43 -8.00
N TYR A 43 15.70 13.53 -6.73
CA TYR A 43 14.36 13.98 -6.34
C TYR A 43 13.93 15.31 -6.98
N LYS A 44 14.84 16.25 -7.25
CA LYS A 44 14.50 17.53 -7.92
C LYS A 44 14.05 17.35 -9.36
N GLU A 45 14.72 16.46 -10.09
CA GLU A 45 14.33 16.06 -11.45
C GLU A 45 12.96 15.38 -11.41
N ASP A 46 12.78 14.45 -10.47
CA ASP A 46 11.54 13.71 -10.30
C ASP A 46 10.35 14.64 -9.96
N VAL A 47 10.53 15.58 -9.02
CA VAL A 47 9.49 16.58 -8.67
C VAL A 47 9.17 17.50 -9.85
N LYS A 48 10.18 17.88 -10.64
CA LYS A 48 9.95 18.69 -11.85
C LYS A 48 9.08 17.92 -12.86
N LEU A 49 9.33 16.63 -13.06
CA LEU A 49 8.49 15.78 -13.90
C LEU A 49 7.06 15.64 -13.34
N MET A 50 6.90 15.54 -12.02
CA MET A 50 5.57 15.50 -11.37
C MET A 50 4.78 16.79 -11.65
N ALA A 51 5.44 17.94 -11.50
CA ALA A 51 4.85 19.25 -11.77
C ALA A 51 4.49 19.40 -13.25
N ASP A 52 5.39 18.99 -14.15
CA ASP A 52 5.16 19.05 -15.60
C ASP A 52 4.07 18.08 -16.06
N THR A 53 3.91 16.93 -15.39
CA THR A 53 2.75 16.04 -15.56
C THR A 53 1.47 16.74 -15.15
N GLY A 54 1.52 17.51 -14.05
CA GLY A 54 0.41 18.30 -13.53
C GLY A 54 -0.28 17.65 -12.33
N LEU A 55 0.45 16.82 -11.56
CA LEU A 55 -0.08 16.16 -10.36
C LEU A 55 -0.57 17.18 -9.33
N ASP A 56 -1.66 16.84 -8.64
CA ASP A 56 -2.17 17.63 -7.50
C ASP A 56 -1.49 17.20 -6.19
N SER A 57 -1.11 15.93 -6.09
CA SER A 57 -0.52 15.33 -4.89
C SER A 57 0.50 14.26 -5.27
N TYR A 58 1.46 14.00 -4.38
CA TYR A 58 2.42 12.91 -4.51
C TYR A 58 2.49 12.09 -3.22
N ARG A 59 2.28 10.78 -3.34
CA ARG A 59 2.38 9.84 -2.22
C ARG A 59 3.78 9.23 -2.18
N PHE A 60 4.43 9.32 -1.02
CA PHE A 60 5.74 8.71 -0.79
C PHE A 60 5.87 8.20 0.64
N SER A 61 6.88 7.37 0.92
CA SER A 61 7.19 6.91 2.27
C SER A 61 8.52 7.47 2.78
N ILE A 62 8.57 7.71 4.10
CA ILE A 62 9.80 8.04 4.82
C ILE A 62 10.47 6.74 5.23
N SER A 63 11.77 6.61 4.94
CA SER A 63 12.54 5.45 5.34
C SER A 63 12.92 5.52 6.81
N TRP A 64 12.34 4.63 7.62
CA TRP A 64 12.62 4.58 9.06
C TRP A 64 14.12 4.41 9.32
N SER A 65 14.78 3.45 8.65
CA SER A 65 16.22 3.21 8.83
C SER A 65 17.12 4.34 8.30
N ARG A 66 16.60 5.25 7.46
CA ARG A 66 17.30 6.48 7.07
C ARG A 66 17.13 7.58 8.10
N LEU A 67 15.92 7.77 8.62
CA LEU A 67 15.62 8.84 9.57
C LEU A 67 16.13 8.54 10.99
N ILE A 68 15.98 7.29 11.45
CA ILE A 68 16.41 6.80 12.76
C ILE A 68 17.16 5.47 12.57
N PRO A 69 18.48 5.51 12.27
CA PRO A 69 19.23 4.33 11.87
C PRO A 69 19.25 3.18 12.90
N ASN A 70 19.27 3.50 14.19
CA ASN A 70 19.24 2.47 15.24
C ASN A 70 17.81 2.00 15.57
N GLY A 71 16.82 2.32 14.74
CA GLY A 71 15.39 2.14 15.01
C GLY A 71 14.83 3.08 16.09
N ARG A 72 15.69 3.51 17.02
CA ARG A 72 15.40 4.40 18.14
C ARG A 72 16.47 5.48 18.30
N GLY A 73 16.15 6.48 19.11
CA GLY A 73 17.12 7.46 19.59
C GLY A 73 17.31 8.63 18.63
N ALA A 74 18.58 8.98 18.35
CA ALA A 74 18.92 10.20 17.63
C ALA A 74 18.49 10.14 16.15
N VAL A 75 17.98 11.27 15.67
CA VAL A 75 17.66 11.47 14.25
C VAL A 75 18.96 11.61 13.46
N ASN A 76 19.02 10.93 12.31
CA ASN A 76 20.04 11.17 11.32
C ASN A 76 19.77 12.50 10.60
N LEU A 77 20.61 13.51 10.86
CA LEU A 77 20.45 14.85 10.32
C LEU A 77 20.49 14.90 8.78
N LYS A 78 21.21 13.98 8.13
CA LYS A 78 21.24 13.91 6.66
C LYS A 78 19.94 13.35 6.08
N GLY A 79 19.42 12.28 6.68
CA GLY A 79 18.09 11.76 6.35
C GLY A 79 16.98 12.80 6.58
N LEU A 80 17.04 13.51 7.71
CA LEU A 80 16.12 14.61 8.01
C LEU A 80 16.20 15.74 6.97
N GLN A 81 17.41 16.14 6.59
CA GLN A 81 17.64 17.16 5.56
C GLN A 81 17.08 16.73 4.20
N PHE A 82 17.29 15.48 3.80
CA PHE A 82 16.76 14.94 2.55
C PHE A 82 15.23 15.04 2.49
N TYR A 83 14.51 14.52 3.49
CA TYR A 83 13.04 14.57 3.48
C TYR A 83 12.51 16.00 3.57
N ASN A 84 13.12 16.88 4.37
CA ASN A 84 12.75 18.29 4.39
C ASN A 84 12.91 18.95 3.01
N ASN A 85 14.05 18.70 2.34
CA ASN A 85 14.30 19.24 1.01
C ASN A 85 13.32 18.68 -0.03
N PHE A 86 13.00 17.39 0.05
CA PHE A 86 12.04 16.76 -0.86
C PHE A 86 10.63 17.32 -0.70
N ILE A 87 10.16 17.41 0.55
CA ILE A 87 8.86 18.00 0.88
C ILE A 87 8.79 19.46 0.43
N ASN A 88 9.84 20.24 0.70
CA ASN A 88 9.90 21.65 0.29
C ASN A 88 9.87 21.80 -1.24
N GLU A 89 10.52 20.90 -1.98
CA GLU A 89 10.47 20.93 -3.45
C GLU A 89 9.06 20.60 -3.96
N LEU A 90 8.37 19.61 -3.39
CA LEU A 90 6.97 19.29 -3.73
C LEU A 90 6.05 20.50 -3.49
N VAL A 91 6.13 21.09 -2.30
CA VAL A 91 5.31 22.25 -1.90
C VAL A 91 5.60 23.46 -2.79
N LYS A 92 6.87 23.69 -3.15
CA LYS A 92 7.27 24.77 -4.07
C LYS A 92 6.58 24.66 -5.44
N TYR A 93 6.32 23.44 -5.92
CA TYR A 93 5.57 23.21 -7.16
C TYR A 93 4.06 23.07 -6.95
N GLY A 94 3.56 23.27 -5.74
CA GLY A 94 2.13 23.16 -5.41
C GLY A 94 1.61 21.72 -5.40
N ILE A 95 2.48 20.73 -5.22
CA ILE A 95 2.11 19.32 -5.11
C ILE A 95 1.95 18.97 -3.63
N GLU A 96 0.77 18.51 -3.24
CA GLU A 96 0.50 18.12 -1.85
C GLU A 96 1.25 16.82 -1.47
N PRO A 97 2.07 16.82 -0.41
CA PRO A 97 2.77 15.62 0.03
C PRO A 97 1.84 14.71 0.84
N HIS A 98 1.57 13.50 0.34
CA HIS A 98 0.91 12.42 1.10
C HIS A 98 1.98 11.48 1.63
N VAL A 99 2.14 11.41 2.95
CA VAL A 99 3.27 10.69 3.55
C VAL A 99 2.83 9.39 4.18
N THR A 100 3.48 8.30 3.76
CA THR A 100 3.40 7.00 4.41
C THR A 100 4.52 6.86 5.44
N LEU A 101 4.17 6.51 6.68
CA LEU A 101 5.16 6.31 7.74
C LEU A 101 5.90 4.97 7.61
N TYR A 102 5.18 3.90 7.28
CA TYR A 102 5.76 2.56 7.15
C TYR A 102 5.29 1.85 5.87
N HIS A 103 6.26 1.39 5.06
CA HIS A 103 5.99 0.71 3.79
C HIS A 103 6.88 -0.54 3.62
N LEU A 104 6.92 -1.43 4.61
CA LEU A 104 7.75 -2.67 4.64
C LEU A 104 9.26 -2.43 4.89
N ASP A 105 9.68 -1.26 5.36
CA ASP A 105 11.09 -0.90 5.61
C ASP A 105 11.49 -0.92 7.09
N LEU A 106 11.15 -1.97 7.81
CA LEU A 106 11.52 -2.06 9.23
C LEU A 106 13.06 -2.04 9.36
N PRO A 107 13.64 -1.18 10.21
CA PRO A 107 15.08 -1.20 10.49
C PRO A 107 15.52 -2.58 10.96
N GLN A 108 16.58 -3.14 10.36
CA GLN A 108 17.01 -4.51 10.63
C GLN A 108 17.33 -4.75 12.11
N VAL A 109 17.84 -3.73 12.80
CA VAL A 109 18.16 -3.79 14.23
C VAL A 109 16.95 -4.12 15.12
N LEU A 110 15.73 -3.72 14.73
CA LEU A 110 14.50 -4.05 15.48
C LEU A 110 14.04 -5.49 15.19
N GLU A 111 14.25 -5.96 13.97
CA GLU A 111 14.07 -7.38 13.62
C GLU A 111 15.04 -8.26 14.41
N ASP A 112 16.32 -7.89 14.47
CA ASP A 112 17.34 -8.67 15.15
C ASP A 112 17.15 -8.72 16.66
N GLU A 113 16.68 -7.62 17.28
CA GLU A 113 16.53 -7.53 18.73
C GLU A 113 15.34 -8.34 19.26
N TYR A 114 14.20 -8.28 18.57
CA TYR A 114 12.95 -8.86 19.08
C TYR A 114 12.01 -9.41 18.01
N VAL A 115 12.50 -9.64 16.79
CA VAL A 115 11.72 -10.19 15.67
C VAL A 115 10.60 -9.24 15.23
N GLY A 116 10.87 -7.94 15.30
CA GLY A 116 10.08 -6.89 14.68
C GLY A 116 8.60 -6.95 15.03
N TRP A 117 7.75 -7.14 14.01
CA TRP A 117 6.29 -7.12 14.14
C TRP A 117 5.71 -8.30 14.93
N LEU A 118 6.50 -9.33 15.25
CA LEU A 118 6.05 -10.42 16.12
C LEU A 118 6.09 -10.05 17.62
N SER A 119 6.73 -8.93 17.97
CA SER A 119 6.82 -8.45 19.35
C SER A 119 5.92 -7.24 19.60
N PRO A 120 5.20 -7.17 20.73
CA PRO A 120 4.43 -5.98 21.09
C PRO A 120 5.29 -4.73 21.34
N LYS A 121 6.61 -4.89 21.54
CA LYS A 121 7.55 -3.75 21.71
C LYS A 121 7.55 -2.81 20.51
N ILE A 122 7.24 -3.32 19.31
CA ILE A 122 7.23 -2.52 18.08
C ILE A 122 6.21 -1.38 18.13
N VAL A 123 5.15 -1.51 18.94
CA VAL A 123 4.10 -0.49 19.09
C VAL A 123 4.70 0.82 19.62
N ASP A 124 5.53 0.73 20.66
CA ASP A 124 6.17 1.91 21.27
C ASP A 124 7.23 2.50 20.33
N ASP A 125 8.03 1.65 19.69
CA ASP A 125 9.08 2.08 18.77
C ASP A 125 8.52 2.78 17.53
N PHE A 126 7.47 2.21 16.94
CA PHE A 126 6.78 2.83 15.81
C PHE A 126 6.09 4.13 16.20
N THR A 127 5.51 4.19 17.41
CA THR A 127 4.92 5.42 17.95
C THR A 127 5.97 6.51 18.14
N ALA A 128 7.15 6.16 18.67
CA ALA A 128 8.26 7.09 18.84
C ALA A 128 8.81 7.59 17.50
N TYR A 129 8.93 6.72 16.50
CA TYR A 129 9.30 7.09 15.14
C TYR A 129 8.28 8.04 14.50
N ALA A 130 6.99 7.71 14.58
CA ALA A 130 5.92 8.58 14.08
C ALA A 130 5.92 9.95 14.77
N ASN A 131 6.21 9.99 16.07
CA ASN A 131 6.35 11.25 16.82
C ASN A 131 7.44 12.15 16.23
N VAL A 132 8.57 11.59 15.80
CA VAL A 132 9.62 12.35 15.09
C VAL A 132 9.08 12.86 13.76
N CYS A 133 8.46 12.01 12.94
CA CYS A 133 7.92 12.42 11.64
C CYS A 133 6.89 13.57 11.77
N PHE A 134 5.98 13.49 12.73
CA PHE A 134 5.00 14.55 12.98
C PHE A 134 5.64 15.84 13.47
N THR A 135 6.68 15.75 14.30
CA THR A 135 7.41 16.92 14.81
C THR A 135 8.15 17.64 13.70
N GLU A 136 8.87 16.88 12.86
CA GLU A 136 9.82 17.43 11.89
C GLU A 136 9.18 17.85 10.56
N PHE A 137 8.07 17.22 10.18
CA PHE A 137 7.47 17.40 8.85
C PHE A 137 6.00 17.85 8.90
N GLY A 138 5.30 17.63 10.01
CA GLY A 138 3.84 17.76 10.07
C GLY A 138 3.30 19.16 9.86
N ASP A 139 4.14 20.20 9.84
CA ASP A 139 3.77 21.56 9.44
C ASP A 139 3.43 21.69 7.95
N ARG A 140 3.89 20.76 7.11
CA ARG A 140 3.69 20.74 5.64
C ARG A 140 2.93 19.53 5.12
N ILE A 141 2.63 18.53 5.97
CA ILE A 141 1.99 17.29 5.55
C ILE A 141 0.48 17.32 5.83
N PRO A 142 -0.37 17.44 4.79
CA PRO A 142 -1.82 17.41 4.97
C PRO A 142 -2.37 16.01 5.27
N ARG A 143 -1.67 14.94 4.85
CA ARG A 143 -2.17 13.56 4.95
C ARG A 143 -1.07 12.56 5.31
N TRP A 144 -1.36 11.78 6.34
CA TRP A 144 -0.50 10.74 6.89
C TRP A 144 -1.15 9.37 6.72
N THR A 145 -0.49 8.45 6.02
CA THR A 145 -0.80 7.02 6.02
C THR A 145 0.14 6.34 6.99
N THR A 146 -0.40 5.70 8.03
CA THR A 146 0.42 5.03 9.05
C THR A 146 1.18 3.82 8.49
N ILE A 147 0.45 2.81 8.03
CA ILE A 147 0.97 1.53 7.56
C ILE A 147 0.32 1.22 6.23
N VAL A 148 1.12 0.66 5.31
CA VAL A 148 0.68 0.16 4.01
C VAL A 148 0.47 -1.34 4.07
N GLU A 149 -0.68 -1.76 3.54
CA GLU A 149 -1.07 -3.16 3.33
C GLU A 149 -0.77 -4.12 4.49
N PRO A 150 -1.24 -3.89 5.74
CA PRO A 150 -0.96 -4.78 6.87
C PRO A 150 -1.32 -6.25 6.57
N ASN A 151 -2.39 -6.47 5.81
CA ASN A 151 -2.80 -7.79 5.34
C ASN A 151 -1.76 -8.44 4.42
N VAL A 152 -1.16 -7.70 3.48
CA VAL A 152 -0.05 -8.19 2.67
C VAL A 152 1.18 -8.43 3.53
N ILE A 153 1.48 -7.60 4.55
CA ILE A 153 2.58 -7.87 5.46
C ILE A 153 2.40 -9.22 6.15
N GLY A 154 1.21 -9.48 6.71
CA GLY A 154 0.87 -10.75 7.36
C GLY A 154 1.01 -11.94 6.41
N MET A 155 0.38 -11.87 5.23
CA MET A 155 0.41 -12.96 4.25
C MET A 155 1.79 -13.15 3.63
N ALA A 156 2.45 -12.09 3.16
CA ALA A 156 3.68 -12.20 2.37
C ALA A 156 4.93 -12.40 3.23
N SER A 157 4.98 -11.84 4.44
CA SER A 157 6.19 -11.84 5.27
C SER A 157 6.23 -12.98 6.28
N TYR A 158 5.06 -13.42 6.75
CA TYR A 158 4.90 -14.37 7.86
C TYR A 158 4.09 -15.63 7.50
N ASP A 159 3.61 -15.74 6.26
CA ASP A 159 2.99 -16.97 5.76
C ASP A 159 3.63 -17.49 4.48
N SER A 160 3.60 -16.72 3.38
CA SER A 160 4.12 -17.19 2.10
C SER A 160 5.64 -17.05 1.98
N ALA A 161 6.26 -16.28 2.88
CA ALA A 161 7.68 -15.92 2.87
C ALA A 161 8.18 -15.27 1.56
N ILE A 162 7.29 -14.60 0.83
CA ILE A 162 7.62 -13.83 -0.38
C ILE A 162 8.33 -12.52 -0.01
N PHE A 163 7.95 -11.89 1.12
CA PHE A 163 8.53 -10.64 1.62
C PHE A 163 9.42 -10.89 2.84
N PRO A 164 10.39 -10.02 3.11
CA PRO A 164 11.18 -10.13 4.33
C PRO A 164 10.32 -9.88 5.58
N PRO A 165 10.61 -10.55 6.71
CA PRO A 165 11.78 -11.41 6.99
C PRO A 165 11.71 -12.83 6.38
N ALA A 166 10.68 -13.13 5.58
CA ALA A 166 10.49 -14.38 4.86
C ALA A 166 10.42 -15.60 5.79
N ARG A 167 9.43 -15.56 6.68
CA ARG A 167 9.11 -16.59 7.65
C ARG A 167 7.87 -17.36 7.22
N CYS A 168 7.92 -18.69 7.33
CA CYS A 168 6.81 -19.58 7.02
C CYS A 168 6.99 -20.96 7.68
N SER A 169 6.01 -21.85 7.56
CA SER A 169 6.15 -23.25 7.98
C SER A 169 6.11 -24.21 6.79
N ASN A 170 7.02 -25.18 6.72
CA ASN A 170 6.93 -26.26 5.72
C ASN A 170 5.62 -27.08 5.92
N PRO A 171 4.84 -27.41 4.86
CA PRO A 171 5.10 -27.19 3.43
C PRO A 171 4.50 -25.91 2.83
N PHE A 172 4.08 -24.97 3.66
CA PHE A 172 3.62 -23.66 3.24
C PHE A 172 4.78 -22.75 2.81
N GLY A 173 4.44 -21.69 2.09
CA GLY A 173 5.37 -20.71 1.55
C GLY A 173 6.01 -21.06 0.22
N VAL A 174 6.65 -20.06 -0.38
CA VAL A 174 7.31 -20.16 -1.71
C VAL A 174 8.74 -20.68 -1.61
N ILE A 175 9.26 -20.85 -0.40
CA ILE A 175 10.57 -21.41 -0.09
C ILE A 175 10.44 -22.51 0.97
N ASN A 176 11.44 -23.36 1.08
CA ASN A 176 11.52 -24.33 2.18
C ASN A 176 11.91 -23.61 3.48
N CYS A 177 10.93 -23.07 4.20
CA CYS A 177 11.18 -22.37 5.46
C CYS A 177 11.56 -23.32 6.58
N THR A 178 12.68 -23.00 7.23
CA THR A 178 13.14 -23.63 8.47
C THR A 178 12.85 -22.78 9.71
N ILE A 179 12.35 -21.55 9.50
CA ILE A 179 11.98 -20.60 10.55
C ILE A 179 10.61 -19.99 10.23
N GLY A 180 9.83 -19.75 11.28
CA GLY A 180 8.50 -19.18 11.16
C GLY A 180 7.39 -20.12 11.59
N ASN A 181 6.20 -19.56 11.73
CA ASN A 181 5.00 -20.30 12.05
C ASN A 181 3.79 -19.72 11.32
N SER A 182 3.52 -20.21 10.09
CA SER A 182 2.40 -19.79 9.24
C SER A 182 1.04 -19.90 9.93
N THR A 183 0.93 -20.75 10.95
CA THR A 183 -0.31 -20.97 11.70
C THR A 183 -0.63 -19.84 12.69
N ILE A 184 0.36 -19.04 13.12
CA ILE A 184 0.17 -18.00 14.15
C ILE A 184 0.81 -16.64 13.82
N GLU A 185 1.97 -16.62 13.16
CA GLU A 185 2.77 -15.41 12.96
C GLU A 185 2.05 -14.32 12.13
N PRO A 186 1.30 -14.65 11.06
CA PRO A 186 0.51 -13.64 10.33
C PRO A 186 -0.46 -12.88 11.24
N TYR A 187 -1.14 -13.61 12.14
CA TYR A 187 -2.12 -13.03 13.06
C TYR A 187 -1.46 -12.18 14.14
N ILE A 188 -0.31 -12.61 14.68
CA ILE A 188 0.46 -11.83 15.66
C ILE A 188 0.98 -10.53 15.01
N ALA A 189 1.57 -10.63 13.81
CA ALA A 189 2.11 -9.47 13.10
C ALA A 189 1.02 -8.43 12.80
N VAL A 190 -0.12 -8.85 12.24
CA VAL A 190 -1.23 -7.94 11.94
C VAL A 190 -1.84 -7.35 13.21
N HIS A 191 -1.91 -8.11 14.31
CA HIS A 191 -2.37 -7.59 15.58
C HIS A 191 -1.48 -6.44 16.09
N ASN A 192 -0.15 -6.62 16.07
CA ASN A 192 0.79 -5.57 16.48
C ASN A 192 0.78 -4.37 15.52
N LEU A 193 0.66 -4.59 14.19
CA LEU A 193 0.50 -3.53 13.20
C LEU A 193 -0.74 -2.66 13.49
N LEU A 194 -1.89 -3.28 13.79
CA LEU A 194 -3.12 -2.57 14.14
C LEU A 194 -2.98 -1.79 15.46
N LEU A 195 -2.37 -2.38 16.49
CA LEU A 195 -2.11 -1.68 17.76
C LEU A 195 -1.15 -0.50 17.59
N ALA A 196 -0.11 -0.66 16.76
CA ALA A 196 0.84 0.40 16.43
C ALA A 196 0.14 1.54 15.67
N HIS A 197 -0.72 1.21 14.70
CA HIS A 197 -1.58 2.18 14.02
C HIS A 197 -2.44 2.98 15.01
N ALA A 198 -3.20 2.31 15.89
CA ALA A 198 -4.06 2.98 16.87
C ALA A 198 -3.27 3.89 17.82
N SER A 199 -2.09 3.45 18.25
CA SER A 199 -1.19 4.24 19.10
C SER A 199 -0.71 5.52 18.39
N VAL A 200 -0.29 5.41 17.13
CA VAL A 200 0.14 6.54 16.30
C VAL A 200 -1.00 7.52 16.03
N VAL A 201 -2.21 7.02 15.73
CA VAL A 201 -3.39 7.88 15.51
C VAL A 201 -3.74 8.63 16.78
N LYS A 202 -3.76 7.97 17.93
CA LYS A 202 -3.98 8.61 19.23
C LYS A 202 -2.96 9.72 19.48
N LEU A 203 -1.68 9.46 19.23
CA LEU A 203 -0.62 10.45 19.35
C LEU A 203 -0.89 11.65 18.44
N TYR A 204 -1.19 11.42 17.16
CA TYR A 204 -1.45 12.47 16.19
C TYR A 204 -2.63 13.36 16.61
N ARG A 205 -3.77 12.74 16.93
CA ARG A 205 -4.99 13.46 17.35
C ARG A 205 -4.79 14.27 18.62
N THR A 206 -4.05 13.73 19.58
CA THR A 206 -3.86 14.37 20.89
C THR A 206 -2.87 15.54 20.84
N LYS A 207 -1.79 15.39 20.07
CA LYS A 207 -0.65 16.33 20.14
C LYS A 207 -0.52 17.24 18.92
N TYR A 208 -0.94 16.79 17.73
CA TYR A 208 -0.58 17.43 16.47
C TYR A 208 -1.77 17.92 15.66
N GLN A 209 -2.86 17.14 15.57
CA GLN A 209 -3.96 17.42 14.64
C GLN A 209 -4.62 18.78 14.87
N GLY A 210 -4.78 19.22 16.13
CA GLY A 210 -5.38 20.52 16.44
C GLY A 210 -4.58 21.73 15.90
N VAL A 211 -3.26 21.56 15.71
CA VAL A 211 -2.36 22.61 15.20
C VAL A 211 -2.07 22.42 13.72
N GLN A 212 -1.69 21.19 13.33
CA GLN A 212 -1.27 20.84 11.97
C GLN A 212 -2.44 20.66 11.01
N LYS A 213 -3.65 20.37 11.51
CA LYS A 213 -4.89 20.21 10.74
C LYS A 213 -4.83 19.15 9.62
N GLY A 214 -3.85 18.24 9.67
CA GLY A 214 -3.77 17.12 8.75
C GLY A 214 -4.75 16.00 9.10
N GLN A 215 -4.87 15.05 8.18
CA GLN A 215 -5.67 13.84 8.32
C GLN A 215 -4.76 12.63 8.45
N ILE A 216 -5.17 11.63 9.22
CA ILE A 216 -4.40 10.39 9.39
C ILE A 216 -5.24 9.16 9.06
N GLY A 217 -4.66 8.22 8.32
CA GLY A 217 -5.33 7.00 7.86
C GLY A 217 -4.43 5.77 7.89
N LEU A 218 -5.01 4.68 7.39
CA LEU A 218 -4.33 3.41 7.14
C LEU A 218 -4.64 2.97 5.72
N ASN A 219 -3.68 2.30 5.10
CA ASN A 219 -3.82 1.75 3.77
C ASN A 219 -3.99 0.22 3.82
N LEU A 220 -4.86 -0.32 2.98
CA LEU A 220 -4.95 -1.76 2.76
C LEU A 220 -4.96 -2.12 1.28
N TYR A 221 -4.45 -3.33 0.99
CA TYR A 221 -4.61 -3.97 -0.31
C TYR A 221 -5.93 -4.70 -0.35
N ALA A 222 -6.69 -4.55 -1.42
CA ALA A 222 -7.89 -5.35 -1.61
C ALA A 222 -8.12 -5.68 -3.07
N TYR A 223 -8.58 -6.91 -3.28
CA TYR A 223 -9.15 -7.37 -4.55
C TYR A 223 -10.66 -7.46 -4.42
N TRP A 224 -11.37 -7.32 -5.53
CA TRP A 224 -12.77 -7.68 -5.55
C TRP A 224 -12.94 -9.19 -5.74
N CYS A 225 -13.92 -9.77 -5.06
CA CYS A 225 -14.17 -11.20 -5.08
C CYS A 225 -15.47 -11.49 -5.82
N TYR A 226 -15.40 -12.28 -6.90
CA TYR A 226 -16.57 -12.84 -7.56
C TYR A 226 -16.79 -14.29 -7.13
N PRO A 227 -18.04 -14.72 -6.89
CA PRO A 227 -18.29 -16.13 -6.64
C PRO A 227 -18.05 -16.96 -7.92
N TRP A 228 -17.44 -18.13 -7.76
CA TRP A 228 -17.13 -19.05 -8.87
C TRP A 228 -18.42 -19.51 -9.56
N THR A 229 -19.45 -19.86 -8.79
CA THR A 229 -20.82 -20.12 -9.26
C THR A 229 -21.84 -19.35 -8.42
N ASN A 230 -23.12 -19.35 -8.83
CA ASN A 230 -24.20 -18.76 -8.03
C ASN A 230 -24.66 -19.68 -6.87
N SER A 231 -23.86 -20.66 -6.48
CA SER A 231 -24.19 -21.52 -5.34
C SER A 231 -24.03 -20.75 -4.02
N ALA A 232 -24.85 -21.10 -3.01
CA ALA A 232 -24.75 -20.50 -1.69
C ALA A 232 -23.34 -20.67 -1.09
N ALA A 233 -22.71 -21.82 -1.32
CA ALA A 233 -21.36 -22.11 -0.84
C ALA A 233 -20.31 -21.12 -1.42
N ASP A 234 -20.33 -20.88 -2.72
CA ASP A 234 -19.37 -19.95 -3.35
C ASP A 234 -19.64 -18.49 -2.95
N ILE A 235 -20.91 -18.12 -2.70
CA ILE A 235 -21.28 -16.79 -2.19
C ILE A 235 -20.77 -16.59 -0.75
N GLU A 236 -20.99 -17.58 0.13
CA GLU A 236 -20.47 -17.54 1.50
C GLU A 236 -18.93 -17.57 1.54
N ALA A 237 -18.29 -18.33 0.64
CA ALA A 237 -16.84 -18.32 0.46
C ALA A 237 -16.31 -16.97 0.00
N THR A 238 -17.04 -16.28 -0.87
CA THR A 238 -16.71 -14.93 -1.34
C THR A 238 -16.74 -13.95 -0.16
N GLN A 239 -17.79 -13.96 0.66
CA GLN A 239 -17.86 -13.09 1.85
C GLN A 239 -16.75 -13.42 2.85
N ARG A 240 -16.50 -14.71 3.12
CA ARG A 240 -15.41 -15.15 3.98
C ARG A 240 -14.04 -14.67 3.47
N THR A 241 -13.83 -14.66 2.16
CA THR A 241 -12.60 -14.14 1.55
C THR A 241 -12.49 -12.62 1.75
N LEU A 242 -13.57 -11.86 1.58
CA LEU A 242 -13.61 -10.43 1.90
C LEU A 242 -13.37 -10.17 3.40
N ASP A 243 -13.90 -11.01 4.29
CA ASP A 243 -13.67 -10.89 5.73
C ASP A 243 -12.20 -11.13 6.09
N PHE A 244 -11.53 -12.12 5.49
CA PHE A 244 -10.10 -12.38 5.73
C PHE A 244 -9.17 -11.38 5.02
N ASN A 245 -9.60 -10.72 3.94
CA ASN A 245 -8.77 -9.74 3.21
C ASN A 245 -9.01 -8.30 3.68
N VAL A 246 -10.26 -7.82 3.61
CA VAL A 246 -10.68 -6.46 3.97
C VAL A 246 -11.06 -6.40 5.44
N GLY A 247 -11.92 -7.31 5.89
CA GLY A 247 -12.47 -7.30 7.25
C GLY A 247 -11.39 -7.50 8.33
N TRP A 248 -10.33 -8.24 8.04
CA TRP A 248 -9.22 -8.46 8.95
C TRP A 248 -8.58 -7.15 9.41
N ILE A 249 -8.58 -6.14 8.53
CA ILE A 249 -8.02 -4.81 8.80
C ILE A 249 -9.12 -3.82 9.18
N LEU A 250 -10.22 -3.75 8.42
CA LEU A 250 -11.24 -2.72 8.62
C LEU A 250 -12.22 -3.00 9.77
N ASN A 251 -12.55 -4.26 10.08
CA ASN A 251 -13.46 -4.52 11.20
C ASN A 251 -12.88 -4.03 12.54
N PRO A 252 -11.59 -4.24 12.86
CA PRO A 252 -10.98 -3.63 14.05
C PRO A 252 -11.11 -2.10 14.08
N LEU A 253 -10.96 -1.44 12.93
CA LEU A 253 -11.03 0.02 12.85
C LEU A 253 -12.45 0.58 12.93
N VAL A 254 -13.46 -0.13 12.44
CA VAL A 254 -14.86 0.35 12.39
C VAL A 254 -15.68 -0.16 13.58
N PHE A 255 -15.48 -1.42 13.96
CA PHE A 255 -16.28 -2.11 14.97
C PHE A 255 -15.51 -2.39 16.26
N GLY A 256 -14.17 -2.27 16.26
CA GLY A 256 -13.33 -2.47 17.43
C GLY A 256 -12.94 -3.93 17.70
N ASP A 257 -13.23 -4.86 16.79
CA ASP A 257 -12.84 -6.27 16.88
C ASP A 257 -12.73 -6.92 15.49
N TYR A 258 -12.11 -8.09 15.40
CA TYR A 258 -12.00 -8.86 14.16
C TYR A 258 -13.35 -9.43 13.69
N PRO A 259 -13.48 -9.81 12.40
CA PRO A 259 -14.68 -10.49 11.90
C PRO A 259 -15.00 -11.78 12.68
N GLU A 260 -16.27 -12.01 12.98
CA GLU A 260 -16.71 -13.21 13.71
C GLU A 260 -16.35 -14.52 12.99
N VAL A 261 -16.39 -14.52 11.65
CA VAL A 261 -15.96 -15.69 10.86
C VAL A 261 -14.48 -16.02 11.08
N MET A 262 -13.62 -15.00 11.18
CA MET A 262 -12.20 -15.20 11.47
C MET A 262 -12.01 -15.74 12.88
N LYS A 263 -12.69 -15.16 13.88
CA LYS A 263 -12.62 -15.62 15.28
C LYS A 263 -13.05 -17.09 15.41
N LYS A 264 -14.10 -17.50 14.70
CA LYS A 264 -14.59 -18.88 14.69
C LYS A 264 -13.60 -19.86 14.04
N ILE A 265 -13.02 -19.49 12.90
CA ILE A 265 -12.14 -20.38 12.12
C ILE A 265 -10.73 -20.44 12.71
N VAL A 266 -10.15 -19.28 13.02
CA VAL A 266 -8.77 -19.15 13.47
C VAL A 266 -8.67 -19.53 14.97
N GLY A 267 -9.70 -19.22 15.74
CA GLY A 267 -9.79 -19.56 17.16
C GLY A 267 -8.72 -18.87 18.00
N SER A 268 -8.10 -19.62 18.91
CA SER A 268 -7.09 -19.10 19.85
C SER A 268 -5.80 -18.59 19.21
N ARG A 269 -5.60 -18.84 17.90
CA ARG A 269 -4.45 -18.36 17.14
C ARG A 269 -4.60 -16.89 16.73
N LEU A 270 -5.84 -16.37 16.70
CA LEU A 270 -6.13 -14.96 16.48
C LEU A 270 -6.10 -14.24 17.84
N PRO A 271 -5.17 -13.30 18.08
CA PRO A 271 -5.13 -12.59 19.35
C PRO A 271 -6.40 -11.77 19.56
N SER A 272 -6.86 -11.67 20.82
CA SER A 272 -8.02 -10.84 21.18
C SER A 272 -7.60 -9.43 21.59
N PHE A 273 -8.37 -8.42 21.19
CA PHE A 273 -8.20 -7.07 21.74
C PHE A 273 -8.79 -6.99 23.15
N THR A 274 -8.06 -6.36 24.07
CA THR A 274 -8.64 -5.91 25.34
C THR A 274 -9.67 -4.80 25.11
N ASN A 275 -10.56 -4.58 26.08
CA ASN A 275 -11.53 -3.47 26.02
C ASN A 275 -10.87 -2.10 25.80
N TYR A 276 -9.65 -1.91 26.32
CA TYR A 276 -8.90 -0.68 26.07
C TYR A 276 -8.42 -0.60 24.62
N GLN A 277 -7.78 -1.65 24.10
CA GLN A 277 -7.29 -1.70 22.72
C GLN A 277 -8.42 -1.55 21.70
N SER A 278 -9.53 -2.27 21.90
CA SER A 278 -10.74 -2.17 21.07
C SER A 278 -11.24 -0.72 20.95
N LYS A 279 -11.30 0.01 22.08
CA LYS A 279 -11.67 1.44 22.09
C LYS A 279 -10.64 2.36 21.43
N GLN A 280 -9.36 1.97 21.37
CA GLN A 280 -8.34 2.77 20.68
C GLN A 280 -8.34 2.55 19.16
N LEU A 281 -8.71 1.35 18.71
CA LEU A 281 -8.82 0.99 17.30
C LEU A 281 -10.08 1.56 16.66
N LYS A 282 -11.21 1.50 17.37
CA LYS A 282 -12.46 1.99 16.84
C LYS A 282 -12.36 3.47 16.47
N ASP A 283 -12.76 3.79 15.25
CA ASP A 283 -12.72 5.10 14.61
C ASP A 283 -11.31 5.72 14.54
N SER A 284 -10.25 4.90 14.55
CA SER A 284 -8.85 5.38 14.51
C SER A 284 -8.36 5.75 13.10
N PHE A 285 -9.22 6.35 12.28
CA PHE A 285 -8.83 6.85 10.95
C PHE A 285 -9.70 8.05 10.57
N ASP A 286 -9.16 8.93 9.74
CA ASP A 286 -9.89 10.03 9.09
C ASP A 286 -10.21 9.69 7.62
N TYR A 287 -9.46 8.76 7.03
CA TYR A 287 -9.67 8.20 5.70
C TYR A 287 -9.06 6.78 5.61
N ILE A 288 -9.48 6.04 4.59
CA ILE A 288 -8.89 4.75 4.21
C ILE A 288 -8.12 4.89 2.90
N GLY A 289 -6.86 4.46 2.90
CA GLY A 289 -6.09 4.25 1.70
C GLY A 289 -6.41 2.88 1.09
N LEU A 290 -6.65 2.82 -0.20
CA LEU A 290 -6.97 1.59 -0.92
C LEU A 290 -5.94 1.35 -2.03
N ASN A 291 -5.28 0.21 -1.96
CA ASN A 291 -4.49 -0.35 -3.05
C ASN A 291 -5.34 -1.39 -3.79
N TYR A 292 -5.62 -1.14 -5.07
CA TYR A 292 -6.42 -2.05 -5.90
C TYR A 292 -5.74 -2.31 -7.24
N TYR A 293 -5.66 -3.58 -7.61
CA TYR A 293 -5.01 -4.02 -8.84
C TYR A 293 -5.83 -5.02 -9.65
N THR A 294 -6.68 -5.83 -9.00
CA THR A 294 -7.32 -6.96 -9.66
C THR A 294 -8.54 -7.47 -8.92
N SER A 295 -9.24 -8.38 -9.57
CA SER A 295 -10.32 -9.18 -9.01
C SER A 295 -9.97 -10.66 -9.09
N ILE A 296 -10.60 -11.45 -8.21
CA ILE A 296 -10.45 -12.91 -8.16
C ILE A 296 -11.81 -13.59 -8.19
N TYR A 297 -11.84 -14.82 -8.68
CA TYR A 297 -12.97 -15.72 -8.52
C TYR A 297 -12.72 -16.67 -7.36
N VAL A 298 -13.74 -16.84 -6.52
CA VAL A 298 -13.67 -17.61 -5.27
C VAL A 298 -14.60 -18.81 -5.35
N LYS A 299 -14.04 -20.00 -5.18
CA LYS A 299 -14.78 -21.25 -5.05
C LYS A 299 -14.64 -21.79 -3.63
N ASP A 300 -15.74 -22.26 -3.06
CA ASP A 300 -15.71 -22.85 -1.73
C ASP A 300 -14.83 -24.10 -1.68
N ASN A 301 -14.08 -24.22 -0.58
CA ASN A 301 -13.28 -25.39 -0.27
C ASN A 301 -13.37 -25.74 1.23
N PHE A 302 -14.51 -25.44 1.87
CA PHE A 302 -14.65 -25.54 3.33
C PHE A 302 -14.50 -26.97 3.86
N ASN A 303 -14.82 -27.97 3.02
CA ASN A 303 -14.69 -29.39 3.35
C ASN A 303 -13.29 -29.97 3.11
N ALA A 304 -12.29 -29.16 2.74
CA ALA A 304 -10.91 -29.62 2.70
C ALA A 304 -10.45 -30.11 4.08
N SER A 305 -9.59 -31.13 4.11
CA SER A 305 -9.19 -31.78 5.37
C SER A 305 -8.71 -30.75 6.40
N MET A 306 -9.35 -30.73 7.57
CA MET A 306 -8.97 -29.87 8.70
C MET A 306 -7.88 -30.48 9.59
N THR A 307 -7.29 -31.60 9.18
CA THR A 307 -6.26 -32.31 9.96
C THR A 307 -4.87 -31.76 9.69
N GLY A 308 -4.14 -31.39 10.73
CA GLY A 308 -2.74 -30.94 10.64
C GLY A 308 -2.58 -29.41 10.78
N PRO A 309 -1.33 -28.91 10.67
CA PRO A 309 -1.04 -27.48 10.65
C PRO A 309 -1.79 -26.77 9.52
N ARG A 310 -2.16 -25.50 9.72
CA ARG A 310 -2.89 -24.67 8.74
C ARG A 310 -2.16 -23.35 8.55
N ASP A 311 -2.02 -22.91 7.32
CA ASP A 311 -1.60 -21.55 6.98
C ASP A 311 -2.80 -20.61 6.88
N PHE A 312 -2.54 -19.34 6.57
CA PHE A 312 -3.60 -18.35 6.41
C PHE A 312 -4.58 -18.75 5.30
N ASN A 313 -4.07 -19.23 4.16
CA ASN A 313 -4.90 -19.64 3.01
C ASN A 313 -5.79 -20.84 3.34
N ALA A 314 -5.25 -21.84 4.03
CA ALA A 314 -6.03 -22.97 4.52
C ALA A 314 -7.15 -22.50 5.44
N ASP A 315 -6.94 -21.51 6.30
CA ASP A 315 -7.99 -20.93 7.14
C ASP A 315 -9.10 -20.25 6.33
N VAL A 316 -8.77 -19.50 5.28
CA VAL A 316 -9.80 -18.96 4.37
C VAL A 316 -10.62 -20.09 3.73
N SER A 317 -10.03 -21.27 3.51
CA SER A 317 -10.71 -22.47 2.99
C SER A 317 -11.41 -22.22 1.63
N VAL A 318 -10.67 -21.68 0.66
CA VAL A 318 -11.17 -21.39 -0.69
C VAL A 318 -10.19 -21.84 -1.77
N LEU A 319 -10.70 -22.01 -2.99
CA LEU A 319 -9.89 -22.08 -4.21
C LEU A 319 -10.08 -20.79 -5.01
N LEU A 320 -8.99 -20.25 -5.51
CA LEU A 320 -8.92 -18.99 -6.23
C LEU A 320 -8.64 -19.22 -7.72
N ALA A 321 -9.24 -18.40 -8.57
CA ALA A 321 -8.93 -18.33 -9.99
C ALA A 321 -8.88 -16.87 -10.45
N ARG A 322 -8.01 -16.53 -11.40
CA ARG A 322 -7.93 -15.15 -11.94
C ARG A 322 -8.98 -14.91 -13.01
N SER A 323 -9.47 -15.95 -13.67
CA SER A 323 -10.55 -15.87 -14.64
C SER A 323 -11.43 -17.11 -14.62
N ARG A 324 -12.64 -17.03 -15.19
CA ARG A 324 -13.54 -18.19 -15.36
C ARG A 324 -12.98 -19.29 -16.26
N ASN A 325 -11.92 -19.01 -17.01
CA ASN A 325 -11.28 -19.95 -17.92
C ASN A 325 -10.14 -20.74 -17.25
N GLU A 326 -9.80 -20.41 -16.00
CA GLU A 326 -8.76 -21.09 -15.23
C GLU A 326 -9.34 -22.17 -14.32
N THR A 327 -8.51 -23.12 -13.90
CA THR A 327 -8.89 -24.07 -12.86
C THR A 327 -8.63 -23.42 -11.50
N PRO A 328 -9.63 -23.33 -10.60
CA PRO A 328 -9.42 -22.81 -9.25
C PRO A 328 -8.37 -23.61 -8.48
N GLY A 329 -7.40 -22.92 -7.88
CA GLY A 329 -6.31 -23.50 -7.11
C GLY A 329 -6.20 -22.91 -5.69
N GLY A 330 -5.46 -23.56 -4.80
CA GLY A 330 -5.37 -23.16 -3.39
C GLY A 330 -4.42 -21.99 -3.09
N GLN A 331 -3.66 -21.52 -4.08
CA GLN A 331 -2.70 -20.42 -3.91
C GLN A 331 -2.83 -19.42 -5.05
N PHE A 332 -2.76 -18.14 -4.69
CA PHE A 332 -2.61 -17.03 -5.64
C PHE A 332 -1.12 -16.83 -5.92
N ASP A 333 -0.73 -16.87 -7.19
CA ASP A 333 0.63 -16.55 -7.62
C ASP A 333 0.73 -15.06 -7.98
N PRO A 334 1.40 -14.23 -7.16
CA PRO A 334 1.51 -12.80 -7.39
C PRO A 334 2.51 -12.43 -8.52
N THR A 335 3.22 -13.40 -9.10
CA THR A 335 4.13 -13.16 -10.24
C THR A 335 3.41 -13.15 -11.59
N ILE A 336 2.19 -13.70 -11.64
CA ILE A 336 1.40 -13.77 -12.86
C ILE A 336 0.63 -12.45 -13.04
N PRO A 337 0.57 -11.88 -14.27
CA PRO A 337 -0.18 -10.66 -14.51
C PRO A 337 -1.63 -10.74 -14.01
N ALA A 338 -2.00 -9.69 -13.28
CA ALA A 338 -3.34 -9.46 -12.76
C ALA A 338 -4.40 -9.45 -13.87
N LEU A 339 -5.61 -9.93 -13.56
CA LEU A 339 -6.78 -9.65 -14.40
C LEU A 339 -7.07 -8.14 -14.32
N ILE A 340 -7.16 -7.49 -15.49
CA ILE A 340 -7.60 -6.10 -15.58
C ILE A 340 -9.11 -6.08 -15.42
N ASP A 341 -9.59 -5.58 -14.27
CA ASP A 341 -11.02 -5.48 -13.97
C ASP A 341 -11.38 -4.12 -13.32
N PRO A 342 -11.64 -3.09 -14.13
CA PRO A 342 -12.09 -1.79 -13.62
C PRO A 342 -13.41 -1.86 -12.84
N ILE A 343 -14.35 -2.72 -13.26
CA ILE A 343 -15.66 -2.85 -12.63
C ILE A 343 -15.54 -3.43 -11.22
N GLY A 344 -14.59 -4.33 -11.00
CA GLY A 344 -14.26 -4.83 -9.66
C GLY A 344 -13.88 -3.70 -8.68
N LEU A 345 -13.17 -2.66 -9.14
CA LEU A 345 -12.86 -1.50 -8.28
C LEU A 345 -14.13 -0.75 -7.89
N GLN A 346 -15.06 -0.57 -8.82
CA GLN A 346 -16.35 0.04 -8.52
C GLN A 346 -17.13 -0.77 -7.47
N HIS A 347 -17.25 -2.09 -7.66
CA HIS A 347 -17.94 -2.95 -6.71
C HIS A 347 -17.30 -2.93 -5.33
N LEU A 348 -15.96 -2.94 -5.27
CA LEU A 348 -15.23 -2.86 -4.02
C LEU A 348 -15.48 -1.54 -3.30
N LEU A 349 -15.46 -0.42 -4.02
CA LEU A 349 -15.76 0.90 -3.47
C LEU A 349 -17.21 1.01 -2.95
N GLU A 350 -18.17 0.43 -3.67
CA GLU A 350 -19.57 0.35 -3.23
C GLU A 350 -19.74 -0.58 -2.01
N TYR A 351 -18.98 -1.68 -1.95
CA TYR A 351 -18.92 -2.53 -0.75
C TYR A 351 -18.40 -1.76 0.46
N PHE A 352 -17.38 -0.91 0.32
CA PHE A 352 -16.91 -0.08 1.44
C PHE A 352 -17.97 0.93 1.89
N LYS A 353 -18.75 1.47 0.95
CA LYS A 353 -19.90 2.32 1.27
C LYS A 353 -20.92 1.57 2.13
N ASP A 354 -21.33 0.38 1.70
CA ASP A 354 -22.44 -0.35 2.30
C ASP A 354 -22.04 -1.07 3.59
N ALA A 355 -20.84 -1.68 3.63
CA ALA A 355 -20.39 -2.51 4.76
C ALA A 355 -19.71 -1.70 5.88
N TYR A 356 -19.10 -0.55 5.56
CA TYR A 356 -18.27 0.23 6.51
C TYR A 356 -18.71 1.69 6.67
N GLY A 357 -19.90 2.05 6.20
CA GLY A 357 -20.48 3.39 6.45
C GLY A 357 -19.86 4.50 5.59
N ASN A 358 -19.39 4.19 4.38
CA ASN A 358 -18.90 5.16 3.40
C ASN A 358 -17.76 6.08 3.86
N PRO A 359 -16.67 5.51 4.41
CA PRO A 359 -15.53 6.30 4.84
C PRO A 359 -14.92 7.06 3.66
N PRO A 360 -14.25 8.21 3.89
CA PRO A 360 -13.44 8.84 2.85
C PRO A 360 -12.37 7.86 2.35
N ILE A 361 -12.33 7.61 1.04
CA ILE A 361 -11.37 6.68 0.42
C ILE A 361 -10.42 7.43 -0.50
N PHE A 362 -9.13 7.16 -0.39
CA PHE A 362 -8.15 7.49 -1.42
C PHE A 362 -7.70 6.19 -2.07
N VAL A 363 -7.85 6.05 -3.39
CA VAL A 363 -7.23 4.95 -4.14
C VAL A 363 -5.75 5.30 -4.25
N GLU A 364 -4.95 4.79 -3.32
CA GLU A 364 -3.55 5.17 -3.11
C GLU A 364 -2.57 4.41 -4.03
N GLU A 365 -3.00 3.28 -4.57
CA GLU A 365 -2.31 2.57 -5.63
C GLU A 365 -3.29 1.89 -6.58
N ASN A 366 -3.09 2.13 -7.88
CA ASN A 366 -3.71 1.37 -8.96
C ASN A 366 -2.80 1.44 -10.19
N GLY A 367 -2.51 0.30 -10.80
CA GLY A 367 -1.62 0.25 -11.95
C GLY A 367 -1.44 -1.12 -12.55
N ASN A 368 -0.68 -1.17 -13.64
CA ASN A 368 -0.41 -2.40 -14.37
C ASN A 368 1.06 -2.47 -14.78
N GLY A 369 1.78 -3.44 -14.23
CA GLY A 369 3.18 -3.71 -14.54
C GLY A 369 3.28 -4.54 -15.80
N VAL A 370 3.99 -4.01 -16.79
CA VAL A 370 4.31 -4.75 -18.01
C VAL A 370 5.72 -5.32 -17.93
N ALA A 371 5.92 -6.54 -18.43
CA ALA A 371 7.25 -7.11 -18.59
C ALA A 371 8.06 -6.27 -19.60
N ARG A 372 9.38 -6.22 -19.41
CA ARG A 372 10.34 -5.56 -20.33
C ARG A 372 10.14 -6.04 -21.77
N LYS A 373 9.84 -5.13 -22.72
CA LYS A 373 9.73 -5.40 -24.17
C LYS A 373 10.30 -4.23 -24.95
N GLU A 374 10.92 -4.43 -26.10
CA GLU A 374 11.60 -3.37 -26.90
C GLU A 374 10.73 -2.13 -27.24
N SER A 375 9.40 -2.20 -27.16
CA SER A 375 8.47 -1.07 -27.36
C SER A 375 8.06 -0.34 -26.07
N GLU A 376 8.99 -0.12 -25.12
CA GLU A 376 8.71 0.35 -23.73
C GLU A 376 7.98 1.69 -23.62
N PHE A 377 8.04 2.54 -24.66
CA PHE A 377 7.45 3.87 -24.65
C PHE A 377 5.99 3.90 -25.12
N ASN A 378 5.53 2.88 -25.84
CA ASN A 378 4.16 2.80 -26.36
C ASN A 378 3.31 1.84 -25.52
N ASP A 379 2.96 2.26 -24.30
CA ASP A 379 2.25 1.46 -23.32
C ASP A 379 0.73 1.72 -23.34
N THR A 380 0.10 1.57 -24.51
CA THR A 380 -1.36 1.75 -24.69
C THR A 380 -2.19 0.93 -23.71
N SER A 381 -1.77 -0.29 -23.38
CA SER A 381 -2.47 -1.11 -22.38
C SER A 381 -2.53 -0.46 -21.00
N LYS A 382 -1.54 0.38 -20.63
CA LYS A 382 -1.57 1.16 -19.39
C LYS A 382 -2.53 2.35 -19.52
N VAL A 383 -2.59 3.01 -20.67
CA VAL A 383 -3.60 4.04 -20.95
C VAL A 383 -5.02 3.47 -20.78
N ASP A 384 -5.30 2.32 -21.40
CA ASP A 384 -6.60 1.65 -21.31
C ASP A 384 -6.93 1.24 -19.87
N PHE A 385 -5.93 0.70 -19.16
CA PHE A 385 -6.07 0.35 -17.75
C PHE A 385 -6.46 1.56 -16.88
N LEU A 386 -5.69 2.65 -16.97
CA LEU A 386 -5.91 3.86 -16.16
C LEU A 386 -7.25 4.50 -16.50
N SER A 387 -7.56 4.65 -17.79
CA SER A 387 -8.83 5.21 -18.27
C SER A 387 -10.03 4.41 -17.77
N GLY A 388 -9.96 3.08 -17.84
CA GLY A 388 -11.00 2.19 -17.34
C GLY A 388 -11.25 2.34 -15.84
N HIS A 389 -10.19 2.25 -15.02
CA HIS A 389 -10.33 2.34 -13.56
C HIS A 389 -10.78 3.72 -13.09
N ILE A 390 -10.26 4.79 -13.69
CA ILE A 390 -10.71 6.17 -13.39
C ILE A 390 -12.20 6.33 -13.73
N SER A 391 -12.65 5.75 -14.84
CA SER A 391 -14.08 5.76 -15.21
C SER A 391 -14.94 4.99 -14.21
N SER A 392 -14.51 3.81 -13.77
CA SER A 392 -15.22 3.03 -12.75
C SER A 392 -15.26 3.73 -11.38
N ILE A 393 -14.22 4.47 -11.00
CA ILE A 393 -14.26 5.32 -9.80
C ILE A 393 -15.30 6.43 -9.98
N LEU A 394 -15.39 7.06 -11.15
CA LEU A 394 -16.41 8.08 -11.43
C LEU A 394 -17.82 7.52 -11.30
N ASP A 395 -18.07 6.31 -11.79
CA ASP A 395 -19.36 5.63 -11.66
C ASP A 395 -19.66 5.27 -10.20
N ALA A 396 -18.67 4.81 -9.43
CA ALA A 396 -18.81 4.60 -7.99
C ALA A 396 -19.18 5.90 -7.24
N ILE A 397 -18.53 7.03 -7.59
CA ILE A 397 -18.83 8.35 -7.01
C ILE A 397 -20.27 8.77 -7.36
N ARG A 398 -20.72 8.54 -8.59
CA ARG A 398 -22.12 8.78 -9.00
C ARG A 398 -23.11 7.91 -8.22
N ASN A 399 -22.68 6.73 -7.79
CA ASN A 399 -23.43 5.83 -6.91
C ASN A 399 -23.27 6.16 -5.41
N GLY A 400 -22.69 7.32 -5.08
CA GLY A 400 -22.62 7.86 -3.73
C GLY A 400 -21.41 7.43 -2.91
N VAL A 401 -20.41 6.78 -3.51
CA VAL A 401 -19.15 6.45 -2.81
C VAL A 401 -18.36 7.72 -2.51
N ASN A 402 -17.77 7.77 -1.31
CA ASN A 402 -17.00 8.88 -0.79
C ASN A 402 -15.50 8.87 -1.19
N THR A 403 -15.19 8.61 -2.46
CA THR A 403 -13.81 8.61 -2.96
C THR A 403 -13.28 10.04 -3.15
N LYS A 404 -12.05 10.30 -2.67
CA LYS A 404 -11.43 11.64 -2.58
C LYS A 404 -10.19 11.82 -3.46
N GLY A 405 -9.57 10.75 -3.92
CA GLY A 405 -8.40 10.85 -4.78
C GLY A 405 -7.98 9.52 -5.36
N TYR A 406 -7.11 9.61 -6.37
CA TYR A 406 -6.59 8.49 -7.14
C TYR A 406 -5.10 8.71 -7.40
N PHE A 407 -4.30 7.70 -7.08
CA PHE A 407 -2.85 7.70 -7.21
C PHE A 407 -2.43 6.54 -8.11
N VAL A 408 -1.72 6.87 -9.19
CA VAL A 408 -1.17 5.87 -10.12
C VAL A 408 0.01 5.17 -9.47
N TRP A 409 -0.06 3.84 -9.41
CA TRP A 409 1.13 3.02 -9.19
C TRP A 409 1.71 2.59 -10.55
N SER A 410 2.83 3.13 -11.00
CA SER A 410 3.74 4.04 -10.32
C SER A 410 4.06 5.26 -11.18
N PHE A 411 4.57 6.31 -10.55
CA PHE A 411 4.96 7.52 -11.27
C PHE A 411 6.13 7.25 -12.23
N MET A 412 7.12 6.47 -11.81
CA MET A 412 8.24 6.03 -12.62
C MET A 412 8.49 4.54 -12.43
N ASP A 413 9.22 3.89 -13.32
CA ASP A 413 9.63 2.50 -13.09
C ASP A 413 10.49 2.41 -11.84
N VAL A 414 10.27 1.39 -11.02
CA VAL A 414 10.89 1.24 -9.68
C VAL A 414 11.47 -0.16 -9.50
N PHE A 415 12.17 -0.38 -8.38
CA PHE A 415 12.48 -1.72 -7.88
C PHE A 415 11.19 -2.34 -7.31
N GLU A 416 10.59 -3.29 -8.02
CA GLU A 416 9.26 -3.85 -7.75
C GLU A 416 9.32 -5.16 -6.97
N PHE A 417 9.82 -5.10 -5.72
CA PHE A 417 9.83 -6.20 -4.76
C PHE A 417 9.89 -7.57 -5.47
N ILE A 418 8.80 -8.34 -5.51
CA ILE A 418 8.66 -9.67 -6.12
C ILE A 418 9.42 -9.86 -7.44
N THR A 419 9.38 -8.89 -8.35
CA THR A 419 9.95 -9.01 -9.71
C THR A 419 11.21 -8.17 -9.94
N GLY A 420 11.74 -7.51 -8.90
CA GLY A 420 12.95 -6.69 -9.02
C GLY A 420 12.78 -5.61 -10.08
N TYR A 421 13.63 -5.62 -11.11
CA TYR A 421 13.55 -4.65 -12.22
C TYR A 421 12.85 -5.19 -13.48
N GLN A 422 12.25 -6.38 -13.41
CA GLN A 422 11.65 -7.06 -14.56
C GLN A 422 10.26 -6.52 -14.92
N SER A 423 9.52 -5.94 -13.95
CA SER A 423 8.21 -5.32 -14.17
C SER A 423 8.29 -3.79 -14.20
N ARG A 424 7.60 -3.17 -15.16
CA ARG A 424 7.63 -1.72 -15.42
C ARG A 424 6.26 -1.08 -15.21
N TYR A 425 5.99 -0.63 -13.99
CA TYR A 425 4.73 0.02 -13.60
C TYR A 425 4.67 1.52 -13.94
N GLY A 426 5.82 2.16 -14.15
CA GLY A 426 5.94 3.61 -14.25
C GLY A 426 5.19 4.21 -15.42
N LEU A 427 4.66 5.42 -15.21
CA LEU A 427 4.34 6.37 -16.29
C LEU A 427 5.62 6.85 -16.97
N TYR A 428 6.69 7.04 -16.20
CA TYR A 428 8.03 7.33 -16.69
C TYR A 428 8.88 6.06 -16.72
N PHE A 429 9.51 5.81 -17.86
CA PHE A 429 10.58 4.83 -17.99
C PHE A 429 11.80 5.28 -17.19
N VAL A 430 12.49 4.34 -16.55
CA VAL A 430 13.82 4.54 -15.96
C VAL A 430 14.80 3.58 -16.59
N ASN A 431 15.89 4.12 -17.17
CA ASN A 431 16.95 3.30 -17.72
C ASN A 431 17.76 2.64 -16.60
N PHE A 432 17.43 1.38 -16.27
CA PHE A 432 18.17 0.66 -15.24
C PHE A 432 19.51 0.07 -15.71
N ASP A 433 19.81 0.13 -17.00
CA ASP A 433 21.09 -0.33 -17.56
C ASP A 433 22.14 0.80 -17.59
N ASP A 434 21.75 2.04 -17.26
CA ASP A 434 22.61 3.22 -17.19
C ASP A 434 22.66 3.75 -15.74
N GLU A 435 23.87 4.01 -15.24
CA GLU A 435 24.10 4.57 -13.91
C GLU A 435 23.42 5.93 -13.71
N ASN A 436 23.22 6.70 -14.79
CA ASN A 436 22.50 7.97 -14.73
C ASN A 436 21.00 7.83 -14.47
N ARG A 437 20.44 6.61 -14.55
CA ARG A 437 19.02 6.31 -14.31
C ARG A 437 18.08 7.27 -15.06
N GLU A 438 18.33 7.55 -16.33
CA GLU A 438 17.56 8.56 -17.09
C GLU A 438 16.05 8.28 -17.06
N ARG A 439 15.22 9.31 -16.82
CA ARG A 439 13.75 9.25 -16.88
C ARG A 439 13.25 9.67 -18.25
N LYS A 440 12.36 8.87 -18.86
CA LYS A 440 11.69 9.22 -20.13
C LYS A 440 10.18 9.00 -20.05
N PRO A 441 9.34 9.94 -20.51
CA PRO A 441 7.90 9.75 -20.47
C PRO A 441 7.47 8.63 -21.42
N LYS A 442 6.58 7.74 -20.96
CA LYS A 442 5.85 6.81 -21.83
C LYS A 442 4.59 7.46 -22.37
N LEU A 443 3.88 6.79 -23.28
CA LEU A 443 2.59 7.25 -23.80
C LEU A 443 1.58 7.50 -22.66
N SER A 444 1.55 6.64 -21.66
CA SER A 444 0.72 6.80 -20.47
C SER A 444 0.99 8.09 -19.69
N ALA A 445 2.25 8.52 -19.55
CA ALA A 445 2.58 9.81 -18.94
C ALA A 445 1.99 11.00 -19.72
N GLN A 446 2.10 10.96 -21.05
CA GLN A 446 1.58 12.01 -21.93
C GLN A 446 0.05 12.08 -21.88
N TRP A 447 -0.60 10.92 -21.91
CA TRP A 447 -2.06 10.81 -21.77
C TRP A 447 -2.52 11.33 -20.41
N TYR A 448 -1.88 10.88 -19.32
CA TYR A 448 -2.26 11.27 -17.95
C TYR A 448 -2.05 12.77 -17.73
N SER A 449 -0.93 13.33 -18.23
CA SER A 449 -0.71 14.78 -18.19
C SER A 449 -1.80 15.55 -18.95
N SER A 450 -2.21 15.05 -20.11
CA SER A 450 -3.28 15.66 -20.90
C SER A 450 -4.62 15.62 -20.15
N PHE A 451 -4.95 14.48 -19.54
CA PHE A 451 -6.15 14.29 -18.72
C PHE A 451 -6.20 15.29 -17.55
N LEU A 452 -5.13 15.40 -16.76
CA LEU A 452 -5.05 16.31 -15.61
C LEU A 452 -5.11 17.78 -16.03
N LYS A 453 -4.44 18.17 -17.13
CA LYS A 453 -4.43 19.57 -17.60
C LYS A 453 -5.74 19.99 -18.25
N GLN A 454 -6.50 19.08 -18.86
CA GLN A 454 -7.84 19.38 -19.36
C GLN A 454 -8.79 19.78 -18.24
N ARG A 455 -8.71 19.11 -17.07
CA ARG A 455 -9.45 19.51 -15.86
C ARG A 455 -9.16 20.95 -15.46
N LYS A 456 -7.89 21.35 -15.38
CA LYS A 456 -7.49 22.72 -14.99
C LYS A 456 -8.05 23.78 -15.95
N LYS A 457 -8.20 23.46 -17.25
CA LYS A 457 -8.85 24.35 -18.22
C LYS A 457 -10.36 24.48 -18.00
N VAL A 458 -11.05 23.40 -17.61
CA VAL A 458 -12.48 23.42 -17.31
C VAL A 458 -12.76 24.19 -16.02
N GLU A 459 -11.98 23.96 -14.96
CA GLU A 459 -12.09 24.70 -13.69
C GLU A 459 -11.86 26.20 -13.88
N MET A 460 -10.84 26.61 -14.65
CA MET A 460 -10.62 28.02 -15.01
C MET A 460 -11.82 28.63 -15.75
N ARG A 461 -12.44 27.89 -16.68
CA ARG A 461 -13.63 28.37 -17.41
C ARG A 461 -14.83 28.55 -16.48
N ILE A 462 -15.10 27.58 -15.60
CA ILE A 462 -16.21 27.68 -14.62
C ILE A 462 -16.01 28.89 -13.70
N ASN A 463 -14.80 29.08 -13.17
CA ASN A 463 -14.49 30.22 -12.29
C ASN A 463 -14.61 31.57 -13.02
N MET A 464 -14.17 31.67 -14.29
CA MET A 464 -14.39 32.88 -15.10
C MET A 464 -15.87 33.14 -15.35
N THR A 465 -16.66 32.10 -15.63
CA THR A 465 -18.11 32.24 -15.84
C THR A 465 -18.81 32.71 -14.57
N TYR A 466 -18.43 32.18 -13.40
CA TYR A 466 -18.97 32.59 -12.11
C TYR A 466 -18.59 34.02 -11.73
N LEU A 467 -17.38 34.47 -12.11
CA LEU A 467 -16.96 35.86 -11.93
C LEU A 467 -17.72 36.80 -12.88
N ASP A 468 -17.89 36.43 -14.15
CA ASP A 468 -18.67 37.21 -15.13
C ASP A 468 -20.15 37.34 -14.73
N ASP A 469 -20.76 36.28 -14.21
CA ASP A 469 -22.15 36.31 -13.75
C ASP A 469 -22.32 37.20 -12.50
N ASN A 470 -21.33 37.24 -11.60
CA ASN A 470 -21.32 38.16 -10.47
C ASN A 470 -21.03 39.62 -10.88
N PHE A 471 -20.23 39.85 -11.93
CA PHE A 471 -19.99 41.18 -12.49
C PHE A 471 -21.19 41.74 -13.27
N ARG A 472 -22.05 40.89 -13.83
CA ARG A 472 -23.30 41.29 -14.50
C ARG A 472 -24.47 41.52 -13.54
N ALA A 473 -24.32 41.13 -12.26
CA ALA A 473 -25.32 41.29 -11.22
C ALA A 473 -25.13 42.56 -10.36
N HIS A 474 -24.27 43.50 -10.78
CA HIS A 474 -24.03 44.80 -10.14
C HIS A 474 -24.29 45.98 -11.07
#